data_AF-A0AAW9X827-F1
#
_entry.id   AF-A0AAW9X827-F1
#
_cell.length_a   1.000
_cell.length_b   1.000
_cell.length_c   1.000
_cell.angle_alpha   90.00
_cell.angle_beta   90.00
_cell.angle_gamma   90.00
#
_symmetry.space_group_name_H-M   'P 1'
#
loop_
_entity.id
_entity.type
_entity.pdbx_description
1 polymer ?
#
loop_
_entity_poly.entity_id
_entity_poly.type
_entity_poly.pdbx_seq_one_letter_code
_entity_poly.pdbx_strand_id
1 'polypeptide(L)'
;MNNDELVTRRAQAIAEDRCFSKGRLRDEFRMKPAPGAEPVKWYKNTYGGRFAVYRIADCVPMREKRPLTSKQLLAGQRFSVLSRLNSTSGRMARQAYDWLSLAPLFLDTETTGLDNTAKALEIGLTDATGQVVFETRLKPTVAIGAQAAAVHGISEQALCGAPSWTDVARQLRHAIGDRPVIIFNARFDIRILKQTAAAHSDPADWLEELTVYCAMELAAGYYGGPPGIRKINHVKTAFYPNDFQESPRWRDNSGFGVLNRTILYILTRECTEVSQTVIGRSEHFVQPLRSVS
;
A
#
# COMPACT_ATOMS: atom_id res chain seq x y z
N MET A 1 9.32 -36.19 -8.88
CA MET A 1 9.27 -37.47 -9.60
C MET A 1 10.68 -38.00 -9.64
N ASN A 2 10.90 -39.16 -9.05
CA ASN A 2 12.21 -39.83 -9.12
C ASN A 2 12.48 -40.26 -10.58
N ASN A 3 13.75 -40.47 -10.94
CA ASN A 3 14.13 -40.81 -12.32
C ASN A 3 13.48 -42.14 -12.78
N ASP A 4 13.35 -43.11 -11.86
CA ASP A 4 12.76 -44.42 -12.15
C ASP A 4 11.26 -44.34 -12.45
N GLU A 5 10.51 -43.53 -11.70
CA GLU A 5 9.08 -43.27 -11.95
C GLU A 5 8.86 -42.63 -13.33
N LEU A 6 9.76 -41.73 -13.72
CA LEU A 6 9.70 -41.06 -15.02
C LEU A 6 9.95 -42.03 -16.17
N VAL A 7 10.89 -42.96 -16.02
CA VAL A 7 11.16 -44.00 -17.02
C VAL A 7 9.97 -44.94 -17.18
N THR A 8 9.41 -45.44 -16.08
CA THR A 8 8.22 -46.31 -16.11
C THR A 8 7.03 -45.60 -16.74
N ARG A 9 6.76 -44.34 -16.37
CA ARG A 9 5.66 -43.54 -16.92
C ARG A 9 5.81 -43.31 -18.43
N ARG A 10 7.03 -43.09 -18.92
CA ARG A 10 7.32 -43.00 -20.37
C ARG A 10 7.06 -44.32 -21.07
N ALA A 11 7.61 -45.42 -20.54
CA ALA A 11 7.46 -46.74 -21.13
C ALA A 11 5.99 -47.15 -21.24
N GLN A 12 5.19 -46.94 -20.19
CA GLN A 12 3.76 -47.19 -20.21
C GLN A 12 3.04 -46.34 -21.26
N ALA A 13 3.30 -45.02 -21.30
CA ALA A 13 2.64 -44.14 -22.25
C ALA A 13 3.02 -44.43 -23.71
N ILE A 14 4.24 -44.92 -23.96
CA ILE A 14 4.68 -45.40 -25.27
C ILE A 14 3.96 -46.70 -25.65
N ALA A 15 3.85 -47.66 -24.71
CA ALA A 15 3.14 -48.92 -24.94
C ALA A 15 1.64 -48.71 -25.23
N GLU A 16 1.04 -47.68 -24.62
CA GLU A 16 -0.35 -47.28 -24.83
C GLU A 16 -0.57 -46.36 -26.07
N ASP A 17 0.48 -46.09 -26.87
CA ASP A 17 0.48 -45.16 -28.03
C ASP A 17 -0.16 -43.80 -27.75
N ARG A 18 0.14 -43.23 -26.58
CA ARG A 18 -0.54 -42.02 -26.12
C ARG A 18 -0.03 -40.75 -26.79
N CYS A 19 -0.96 -39.82 -26.98
CA CYS A 19 -0.72 -38.56 -27.65
C CYS A 19 -0.85 -37.38 -26.67
N PHE A 20 0.11 -36.46 -26.68
CA PHE A 20 0.17 -35.34 -25.73
C PHE A 20 0.51 -34.03 -26.43
N SER A 21 0.01 -32.92 -25.87
CA SER A 21 0.46 -31.60 -26.28
C SER A 21 1.90 -31.36 -25.86
N LYS A 22 2.60 -30.44 -26.53
CA LYS A 22 3.99 -30.07 -26.20
C LYS A 22 4.18 -29.69 -24.73
N GLY A 23 3.19 -29.02 -24.13
CA GLY A 23 3.20 -28.69 -22.70
C GLY A 23 3.17 -29.93 -21.81
N ARG A 24 2.23 -30.84 -22.06
CA ARG A 24 2.11 -32.10 -21.30
C ARG A 24 3.34 -33.00 -21.46
N LEU A 25 3.91 -33.09 -22.66
CA LEU A 25 5.18 -33.81 -22.90
C LEU A 25 6.32 -33.25 -22.03
N ARG A 26 6.45 -31.92 -21.97
CA ARG A 26 7.47 -31.24 -21.17
C ARG A 26 7.27 -31.46 -19.67
N ASP A 27 6.04 -31.28 -19.20
CA ASP A 27 5.73 -31.18 -17.78
C ASP A 27 5.55 -32.55 -17.11
N GLU A 28 4.96 -33.53 -17.82
CA GLU A 28 4.70 -34.87 -17.27
C GLU A 28 5.76 -35.90 -17.65
N PHE A 29 6.34 -35.79 -18.85
CA PHE A 29 7.24 -36.82 -19.40
C PHE A 29 8.66 -36.30 -19.59
N ARG A 30 8.94 -35.01 -19.36
CA ARG A 30 10.26 -34.43 -19.65
C ARG A 30 10.72 -34.78 -21.08
N MET A 31 9.79 -34.79 -22.04
CA MET A 31 10.02 -35.11 -23.45
C MET A 31 9.69 -33.91 -24.33
N LYS A 32 10.22 -33.90 -25.55
CA LYS A 32 9.89 -32.94 -26.59
C LYS A 32 9.75 -33.68 -27.93
N PRO A 33 8.98 -33.17 -28.90
CA PRO A 33 8.94 -33.76 -30.24
C PRO A 33 10.35 -33.91 -30.81
N ALA A 34 10.63 -35.04 -31.47
CA ALA A 34 11.88 -35.24 -32.18
C ALA A 34 12.03 -34.17 -33.28
N PRO A 35 13.26 -33.83 -33.70
CA PRO A 35 13.47 -33.02 -34.90
C PRO A 35 12.73 -33.64 -36.09
N GLY A 36 11.81 -32.90 -36.71
CA GLY A 36 10.99 -33.39 -37.83
C GLY A 36 9.73 -34.19 -37.44
N ALA A 37 9.42 -34.34 -36.15
CA ALA A 37 8.16 -34.97 -35.73
C ALA A 37 6.96 -34.09 -36.09
N GLU A 38 6.02 -34.63 -36.86
CA GLU A 38 4.79 -33.95 -37.26
C GLU A 38 3.66 -34.19 -36.24
N PRO A 39 2.78 -33.20 -36.00
CA PRO A 39 1.67 -33.36 -35.08
C PRO A 39 0.60 -34.28 -35.65
N VAL A 40 0.13 -35.23 -34.84
CA VAL A 40 -0.94 -36.16 -35.21
C VAL A 40 -2.30 -35.48 -35.22
N LYS A 41 -2.49 -34.48 -34.36
CA LYS A 41 -3.70 -33.64 -34.36
C LYS A 41 -3.46 -32.29 -33.70
N TRP A 42 -4.43 -31.40 -33.89
CA TRP A 42 -4.47 -30.10 -33.23
C TRP A 42 -5.65 -30.05 -32.25
N TYR A 43 -5.35 -29.73 -30.99
CA TYR A 43 -6.35 -29.47 -29.97
C TYR A 43 -6.60 -27.97 -29.86
N LYS A 44 -7.86 -27.55 -29.94
CA LYS A 44 -8.27 -26.15 -29.70
C LYS A 44 -8.87 -26.05 -28.30
N ASN A 45 -8.34 -25.17 -27.46
CA ASN A 45 -8.94 -24.92 -26.14
C ASN A 45 -10.13 -23.97 -26.25
N THR A 46 -10.87 -23.83 -25.15
CA THR A 46 -12.04 -22.93 -25.03
C THR A 46 -11.69 -21.44 -25.21
N TYR A 47 -10.42 -21.07 -25.02
CA TYR A 47 -9.91 -19.71 -25.19
C TYR A 47 -9.36 -19.44 -26.61
N GLY A 48 -9.61 -20.34 -27.57
CA GLY A 48 -9.21 -20.16 -28.97
C GLY A 48 -7.76 -20.54 -29.32
N GLY A 49 -6.94 -20.91 -28.33
CA GLY A 49 -5.58 -21.39 -28.53
C GLY A 49 -5.54 -22.77 -29.18
N ARG A 50 -4.67 -22.94 -30.19
CA ARG A 50 -4.46 -24.21 -30.90
C ARG A 50 -3.12 -24.83 -30.50
N PHE A 51 -3.14 -26.09 -30.09
CA PHE A 51 -1.98 -26.81 -29.60
C PHE A 51 -1.76 -28.09 -30.40
N ALA A 52 -0.56 -28.22 -30.96
CA ALA A 52 -0.10 -29.44 -31.61
C ALA A 52 0.01 -30.59 -30.60
N VAL A 53 -0.47 -31.77 -31.00
CA VAL A 53 -0.44 -33.01 -30.22
C VAL A 53 0.42 -34.02 -30.96
N TYR A 54 1.37 -34.63 -30.26
CA TYR A 54 2.34 -35.57 -30.80
C TYR A 54 2.17 -36.93 -30.14
N ARG A 55 2.43 -38.01 -30.87
CA ARG A 55 2.63 -39.32 -30.25
C ARG A 55 3.88 -39.27 -29.40
N ILE A 56 3.82 -39.86 -28.22
CA ILE A 56 4.97 -39.90 -27.33
C ILE A 56 6.12 -40.75 -27.92
N ALA A 57 5.81 -41.72 -28.77
CA ALA A 57 6.79 -42.52 -29.51
C ALA A 57 7.67 -41.67 -30.46
N ASP A 58 7.12 -40.57 -31.01
CA ASP A 58 7.83 -39.64 -31.90
C ASP A 58 8.55 -38.52 -31.13
N CYS A 59 8.66 -38.66 -29.80
CA CYS A 59 9.27 -37.68 -28.93
C CYS A 59 10.59 -38.20 -28.36
N VAL A 60 11.51 -37.28 -28.07
CA VAL A 60 12.80 -37.56 -27.45
C VAL A 60 12.88 -36.99 -26.03
N PRO A 61 13.61 -37.64 -25.11
CA PRO A 61 13.87 -37.08 -23.78
C PRO A 61 14.53 -35.70 -23.88
N MET A 62 14.06 -34.77 -23.04
CA MET A 62 14.73 -33.49 -22.88
C MET A 62 16.01 -33.67 -22.08
N ARG A 63 17.05 -32.90 -22.43
CA ARG A 63 18.31 -32.81 -21.68
C ARG A 63 18.03 -32.67 -20.18
N GLU A 64 18.76 -33.43 -19.37
CA GLU A 64 18.69 -33.34 -17.92
C GLU A 64 18.95 -31.92 -17.43
N LYS A 65 18.19 -31.51 -16.42
CA LYS A 65 18.36 -30.20 -15.81
C LYS A 65 19.60 -30.27 -14.94
N ARG A 66 20.69 -29.64 -15.38
CA ARG A 66 21.88 -29.48 -14.53
C ARG A 66 21.49 -28.67 -13.29
N PRO A 67 21.99 -29.03 -12.10
CA PRO A 67 21.81 -28.19 -10.92
C PRO A 67 22.39 -26.81 -11.21
N LEU A 68 21.71 -25.78 -10.70
CA LEU A 68 22.20 -24.42 -10.80
C LEU A 68 23.49 -24.30 -10.00
N THR A 69 24.49 -23.61 -10.56
CA THR A 69 25.69 -23.23 -9.81
C THR A 69 25.35 -22.24 -8.69
N SER A 70 26.18 -22.14 -7.65
CA SER A 70 25.99 -21.15 -6.58
C SER A 70 25.88 -19.72 -7.13
N LYS A 71 26.67 -19.38 -8.17
CA LYS A 71 26.58 -18.09 -8.87
C LYS A 71 25.20 -17.87 -9.51
N GLN A 72 24.64 -18.89 -10.15
CA GLN A 72 23.31 -18.80 -10.78
C GLN A 72 22.18 -18.74 -9.75
N LEU A 73 22.31 -19.45 -8.62
CA LEU A 73 21.36 -19.36 -7.51
C LEU A 73 21.35 -17.93 -6.92
N LEU A 74 22.52 -17.38 -6.63
CA LEU A 74 22.66 -16.01 -6.12
C LEU A 74 22.13 -14.98 -7.13
N ALA A 75 22.44 -15.15 -8.43
CA ALA A 75 21.91 -14.27 -9.46
C ALA A 75 20.37 -14.33 -9.55
N GLY A 76 19.78 -15.52 -9.44
CA GLY A 76 18.32 -15.70 -9.42
C GLY A 76 17.66 -15.05 -8.20
N GLN A 77 18.26 -15.19 -7.02
CA GLN A 77 17.82 -14.52 -5.81
C GLN A 77 17.89 -12.99 -5.95
N ARG A 78 19.03 -12.46 -6.41
CA ARG A 78 19.22 -11.03 -6.66
C ARG A 78 18.20 -10.48 -7.65
N PHE A 79 17.98 -11.17 -8.77
CA PHE A 79 17.01 -10.75 -9.77
C PHE A 79 15.59 -10.74 -9.23
N SER A 80 15.22 -11.72 -8.40
CA SER A 80 13.90 -11.75 -7.74
C SER A 80 13.69 -10.55 -6.82
N VAL A 81 14.71 -10.18 -6.03
CA VAL A 81 14.67 -9.00 -5.16
C VAL A 81 14.57 -7.71 -5.98
N LEU A 82 15.45 -7.54 -6.97
CA LEU A 82 15.45 -6.37 -7.84
C LEU A 82 14.12 -6.22 -8.59
N SER A 83 13.55 -7.31 -9.08
CA SER A 83 12.25 -7.31 -9.75
C SER A 83 11.13 -6.83 -8.80
N ARG A 84 11.16 -7.22 -7.53
CA ARG A 84 10.19 -6.73 -6.52
C ARG A 84 10.39 -5.25 -6.22
N LEU A 85 11.63 -4.82 -5.99
CA LEU A 85 11.95 -3.40 -5.73
C LEU A 85 11.58 -2.50 -6.91
N ASN A 86 11.80 -2.99 -8.14
CA ASN A 86 11.47 -2.28 -9.38
C ASN A 86 10.00 -2.43 -9.79
N SER A 87 9.17 -3.18 -9.06
CA SER A 87 7.73 -3.19 -9.28
C SER A 87 7.11 -1.87 -8.83
N THR A 88 5.91 -1.53 -9.32
CA THR A 88 5.21 -0.31 -8.89
C THR A 88 5.02 -0.29 -7.37
N SER A 89 4.51 -1.37 -6.79
CA SER A 89 4.34 -1.49 -5.34
C SER A 89 5.68 -1.41 -4.59
N GLY A 90 6.75 -1.98 -5.13
CA GLY A 90 8.10 -1.85 -4.56
C GLY A 90 8.61 -0.42 -4.51
N ARG A 91 8.41 0.36 -5.60
CA ARG A 91 8.75 1.78 -5.64
C ARG A 91 7.93 2.61 -4.67
N MET A 92 6.62 2.37 -4.57
CA MET A 92 5.76 3.08 -3.62
C MET A 92 6.14 2.79 -2.18
N ALA A 93 6.47 1.54 -1.85
CA ALA A 93 6.91 1.22 -0.51
C ALA A 93 8.30 1.78 -0.19
N ARG A 94 9.19 1.88 -1.18
CA ARG A 94 10.45 2.61 -1.00
C ARG A 94 10.21 4.09 -0.69
N GLN A 95 9.31 4.72 -1.44
CA GLN A 95 8.91 6.10 -1.21
C GLN A 95 8.29 6.31 0.19
N ALA A 96 7.46 5.37 0.66
CA ALA A 96 6.91 5.38 2.01
C ALA A 96 8.02 5.36 3.08
N TYR A 97 9.03 4.51 2.89
CA TYR A 97 10.19 4.47 3.78
C TYR A 97 10.99 5.76 3.76
N ASP A 98 11.26 6.30 2.58
CA ASP A 98 12.00 7.55 2.44
C ASP A 98 11.23 8.70 3.14
N TRP A 99 9.89 8.74 3.04
CA TRP A 99 9.06 9.70 3.78
C TRP A 99 9.17 9.53 5.30
N LEU A 100 9.03 8.30 5.81
CA LEU A 100 9.12 8.03 7.25
C LEU A 100 10.52 8.32 7.83
N SER A 101 11.57 8.15 7.02
CA SER A 101 12.95 8.42 7.42
C SER A 101 13.22 9.91 7.64
N LEU A 102 12.34 10.79 7.18
CA LEU A 102 12.41 12.25 7.37
C LEU A 102 11.72 12.72 8.66
N ALA A 103 11.33 11.79 9.55
CA ALA A 103 10.58 12.08 10.78
C ALA A 103 9.34 12.97 10.51
N PRO A 104 8.43 12.53 9.61
CA PRO A 104 7.32 13.35 9.18
C PRO A 104 6.28 13.51 10.29
N LEU A 105 5.40 14.49 10.09
CA LEU A 105 4.16 14.62 10.84
C LEU A 105 2.98 14.11 10.01
N PHE A 106 1.94 13.66 10.68
CA PHE A 106 0.67 13.30 10.07
C PHE A 106 -0.37 14.33 10.46
N LEU A 107 -1.02 14.94 9.47
CA LEU A 107 -2.06 15.96 9.67
C LEU A 107 -3.42 15.42 9.22
N ASP A 108 -4.44 15.74 10.01
CA ASP A 108 -5.85 15.49 9.67
C ASP A 108 -6.69 16.67 10.15
N THR A 109 -7.78 16.94 9.43
CA THR A 109 -8.72 18.02 9.78
C THR A 109 -10.15 17.51 9.88
N GLU A 110 -10.85 17.95 10.92
CA GLU A 110 -12.31 17.91 10.93
C GLU A 110 -12.84 19.22 10.37
N THR A 111 -13.93 19.15 9.62
CA THR A 111 -14.37 20.27 8.78
C THR A 111 -15.86 20.54 8.91
N THR A 112 -16.27 21.77 8.64
CA THR A 112 -17.71 22.12 8.59
C THR A 112 -18.44 21.46 7.41
N GLY A 113 -17.73 20.87 6.45
CA GLY A 113 -18.28 20.27 5.24
C GLY A 113 -17.21 19.96 4.20
N LEU A 114 -17.63 19.57 2.98
CA LEU A 114 -16.71 19.13 1.91
C LEU A 114 -16.53 20.13 0.76
N ASP A 115 -17.35 21.20 0.75
CA ASP A 115 -17.47 22.15 -0.34
C ASP A 115 -16.39 23.25 -0.32
N ASN A 116 -16.53 24.23 -1.22
CA ASN A 116 -15.56 25.32 -1.36
C ASN A 116 -15.72 26.44 -0.31
N THR A 117 -16.68 26.32 0.60
CA THR A 117 -16.93 27.26 1.70
C THR A 117 -16.59 26.65 3.06
N ALA A 118 -16.26 25.35 3.11
CA ALA A 118 -15.89 24.64 4.30
C ALA A 118 -14.69 25.27 5.05
N LYS A 119 -14.64 25.02 6.35
CA LYS A 119 -13.64 25.53 7.31
C LYS A 119 -13.20 24.40 8.22
N ALA A 120 -11.97 24.47 8.71
CA ALA A 120 -11.49 23.57 9.73
C ALA A 120 -12.21 23.84 11.06
N LEU A 121 -12.45 22.76 11.81
CA LEU A 121 -13.05 22.72 13.14
C LEU A 121 -12.09 22.17 14.18
N GLU A 122 -11.29 21.19 13.78
CA GLU A 122 -10.25 20.56 14.57
C GLU A 122 -9.07 20.26 13.66
N ILE A 123 -7.86 20.45 14.17
CA ILE A 123 -6.61 20.11 13.48
C ILE A 123 -5.81 19.23 14.41
N GLY A 124 -5.43 18.05 13.93
CA GLY A 124 -4.56 17.12 14.64
C GLY A 124 -3.23 16.95 13.93
N LEU A 125 -2.15 16.87 14.71
CA LEU A 125 -0.82 16.50 14.26
C LEU A 125 -0.24 15.39 15.16
N THR A 126 0.26 14.34 14.53
CA THR A 126 1.01 13.27 15.22
C THR A 126 2.36 13.03 14.56
N ASP A 127 3.31 12.51 15.31
CA ASP A 127 4.55 11.96 14.73
C ASP A 127 4.36 10.52 14.23
N ALA A 128 5.41 9.94 13.64
CA ALA A 128 5.39 8.56 13.15
C ALA A 128 5.26 7.48 14.24
N THR A 129 5.28 7.85 15.53
CA THR A 129 5.01 6.93 16.64
C THR A 129 3.55 7.00 17.10
N GLY A 130 2.78 7.94 16.56
CA GLY A 130 1.42 8.25 16.99
C GLY A 130 1.35 9.18 18.21
N GLN A 131 2.46 9.78 18.63
CA GLN A 131 2.44 10.80 19.67
C GLN A 131 1.81 12.08 19.12
N VAL A 132 0.85 12.65 19.85
CA VAL A 132 0.24 13.93 19.51
C VAL A 132 1.25 15.05 19.71
N VAL A 133 1.51 15.80 18.64
CA VAL A 133 2.44 16.93 18.61
C VAL A 133 1.69 18.25 18.75
N PHE A 134 0.51 18.34 18.12
CA PHE A 134 -0.36 19.49 18.19
C PHE A 134 -1.79 19.04 18.00
N GLU A 135 -2.69 19.64 18.76
CA GLU A 135 -4.12 19.41 18.62
C GLU A 135 -4.84 20.68 19.05
N THR A 136 -5.78 21.15 18.24
CA THR A 136 -6.63 22.24 18.65
C THR A 136 -7.96 22.23 17.91
N ARG A 137 -8.98 22.73 18.59
CA ARG A 137 -10.23 23.14 17.95
C ARG A 137 -10.16 24.62 17.61
N LEU A 138 -10.91 25.01 16.59
CA LEU A 138 -11.02 26.40 16.19
C LEU A 138 -12.46 26.76 15.91
N LYS A 139 -12.82 28.00 16.22
CA LYS A 139 -14.16 28.49 15.94
C LYS A 139 -14.32 28.73 14.43
N PRO A 140 -15.27 28.06 13.74
CA PRO A 140 -15.48 28.26 12.32
C PRO A 140 -16.14 29.62 12.05
N THR A 141 -15.98 30.11 10.82
CA THR A 141 -16.66 31.32 10.33
C THR A 141 -17.98 31.00 9.61
N VAL A 142 -18.33 29.72 9.48
CA VAL A 142 -19.54 29.22 8.82
C VAL A 142 -20.21 28.16 9.69
N ALA A 143 -21.50 27.93 9.48
CA ALA A 143 -22.24 26.88 10.18
C ALA A 143 -21.69 25.48 9.85
N ILE A 144 -21.80 24.55 10.79
CA ILE A 144 -21.43 23.14 10.59
C ILE A 144 -22.54 22.46 9.79
N GLY A 145 -22.19 21.85 8.65
CA GLY A 145 -23.15 21.08 7.87
C GLY A 145 -23.62 19.83 8.63
N ALA A 146 -24.92 19.53 8.56
CA ALA A 146 -25.52 18.43 9.32
C ALA A 146 -24.86 17.05 9.07
N GLN A 147 -24.41 16.80 7.82
CA GLN A 147 -23.70 15.57 7.48
C GLN A 147 -22.31 15.51 8.11
N ALA A 148 -21.57 16.62 8.15
CA ALA A 148 -20.28 16.69 8.80
C ALA A 148 -20.44 16.47 10.32
N ALA A 149 -21.37 17.20 10.94
CA ALA A 149 -21.69 17.04 12.35
C ALA A 149 -22.07 15.60 12.71
N ALA A 150 -22.81 14.90 11.85
CA ALA A 150 -23.17 13.49 12.05
C ALA A 150 -21.97 12.52 11.97
N VAL A 151 -20.91 12.89 11.22
CA VAL A 151 -19.70 12.07 11.07
C VAL A 151 -18.74 12.26 12.23
N HIS A 152 -18.40 13.50 12.58
CA HIS A 152 -17.37 13.80 13.57
C HIS A 152 -17.91 14.11 14.98
N GLY A 153 -19.22 14.41 15.11
CA GLY A 153 -19.88 14.62 16.41
C GLY A 153 -19.50 15.90 17.15
N ILE A 154 -18.86 16.86 16.47
CA ILE A 154 -18.44 18.14 17.08
C ILE A 154 -19.61 19.12 16.98
N SER A 155 -20.09 19.57 18.14
CA SER A 155 -21.16 20.56 18.24
C SER A 155 -20.60 21.98 18.29
N GLU A 156 -21.42 22.97 17.94
CA GLU A 156 -21.02 24.39 18.09
C GLU A 156 -20.68 24.75 19.54
N GLN A 157 -21.38 24.15 20.51
CA GLN A 157 -21.11 24.36 21.93
C GLN A 157 -19.71 23.86 22.34
N ALA A 158 -19.23 22.77 21.73
CA ALA A 158 -17.89 22.25 21.95
C ALA A 158 -16.77 23.15 21.37
N LEU A 159 -17.15 24.16 20.58
CA LEU A 159 -16.27 25.16 19.98
C LEU A 159 -16.40 26.53 20.68
N CYS A 160 -17.22 26.62 21.73
CA CYS A 160 -17.35 27.84 22.50
C CYS A 160 -16.02 28.17 23.19
N GLY A 161 -15.48 29.37 22.92
CA GLY A 161 -14.18 29.79 23.44
C GLY A 161 -12.97 29.17 22.74
N ALA A 162 -13.17 28.40 21.66
CA ALA A 162 -12.07 27.90 20.85
C ALA A 162 -11.28 29.08 20.23
N PRO A 163 -9.94 28.95 20.09
CA PRO A 163 -9.09 30.00 19.54
C PRO A 163 -9.47 30.39 18.11
N SER A 164 -9.02 31.59 17.71
CA SER A 164 -9.12 32.07 16.35
C SER A 164 -8.13 31.33 15.43
N TRP A 165 -8.38 31.34 14.12
CA TRP A 165 -7.40 30.84 13.15
C TRP A 165 -6.03 31.50 13.33
N THR A 166 -5.96 32.81 13.58
CA THR A 166 -4.70 33.54 13.71
C THR A 166 -3.80 32.97 14.82
N ASP A 167 -4.40 32.59 15.95
CA ASP A 167 -3.66 31.96 17.05
C ASP A 167 -3.26 30.52 16.74
N VAL A 168 -4.15 29.79 16.08
CA VAL A 168 -3.93 28.39 15.69
C VAL A 168 -2.85 28.30 14.61
N ALA A 169 -2.90 29.11 13.57
CA ALA A 169 -1.97 29.09 12.44
C ALA A 169 -0.52 29.32 12.89
N ARG A 170 -0.31 30.28 13.80
CA ARG A 170 1.01 30.55 14.38
C ARG A 170 1.55 29.34 15.15
N GLN A 171 0.73 28.69 15.96
CA GLN A 171 1.13 27.50 16.73
C GLN A 171 1.33 26.28 15.84
N LEU A 172 0.43 26.09 14.86
CA LEU A 172 0.48 25.00 13.89
C LEU A 172 1.76 25.07 13.05
N ARG A 173 2.08 26.26 12.50
CA ARG A 173 3.32 26.49 11.76
C ARG A 173 4.55 26.18 12.62
N HIS A 174 4.55 26.62 13.88
CA HIS A 174 5.64 26.34 14.81
C HIS A 174 5.77 24.84 15.12
N ALA A 175 4.65 24.15 15.33
CA ALA A 175 4.62 22.71 15.60
C ALA A 175 5.11 21.88 14.41
N ILE A 176 4.78 22.29 13.19
CA ILE A 176 5.25 21.63 11.96
C ILE A 176 6.76 21.85 11.80
N GLY A 177 7.22 23.11 11.89
CA GLY A 177 8.60 23.47 11.59
C GLY A 177 8.97 23.11 10.15
N ASP A 178 10.16 22.54 9.95
CA ASP A 178 10.67 22.14 8.63
C ASP A 178 10.35 20.67 8.29
N ARG A 179 9.53 20.00 9.10
CA ARG A 179 9.24 18.57 8.90
C ARG A 179 8.23 18.36 7.77
N PRO A 180 8.40 17.32 6.93
CA PRO A 180 7.38 16.95 5.97
C PRO A 180 6.06 16.58 6.65
N VAL A 181 4.95 16.90 6.01
CA VAL A 181 3.60 16.58 6.48
C VAL A 181 2.96 15.57 5.54
N ILE A 182 2.54 14.43 6.09
CA ILE A 182 1.79 13.38 5.40
C ILE A 182 0.32 13.54 5.72
N ILE A 183 -0.51 13.57 4.67
CA ILE A 183 -1.96 13.76 4.80
C ILE A 183 -2.67 12.75 3.90
N PHE A 184 -3.76 12.15 4.39
CA PHE A 184 -4.63 11.36 3.52
C PHE A 184 -5.52 12.28 2.71
N ASN A 185 -5.46 12.18 1.38
CA ASN A 185 -6.14 13.12 0.50
C ASN A 185 -5.66 14.58 0.72
N ALA A 186 -4.35 14.78 0.81
CA ALA A 186 -3.69 16.05 1.14
C ALA A 186 -4.28 17.31 0.48
N ARG A 187 -4.72 17.21 -0.78
CA ARG A 187 -5.34 18.31 -1.50
C ARG A 187 -6.59 18.86 -0.78
N PHE A 188 -7.35 18.00 -0.11
CA PHE A 188 -8.54 18.38 0.66
C PHE A 188 -8.16 19.22 1.87
N ASP A 189 -7.34 18.70 2.78
CA ASP A 189 -6.95 19.39 4.01
C ASP A 189 -6.20 20.69 3.72
N ILE A 190 -5.26 20.70 2.77
CA ILE A 190 -4.54 21.92 2.40
C ILE A 190 -5.51 22.98 1.87
N ARG A 191 -6.51 22.59 1.08
CA ARG A 191 -7.56 23.51 0.63
C ARG A 191 -8.38 24.03 1.81
N ILE A 192 -8.77 23.18 2.75
CA ILE A 192 -9.54 23.56 3.95
C ILE A 192 -8.75 24.55 4.81
N LEU A 193 -7.46 24.31 5.03
CA LEU A 193 -6.59 25.22 5.78
C LEU A 193 -6.49 26.59 5.08
N LYS A 194 -6.28 26.61 3.76
CA LYS A 194 -6.26 27.86 2.96
C LYS A 194 -7.60 28.60 3.01
N GLN A 195 -8.73 27.89 2.89
CA GLN A 195 -10.06 28.49 3.02
C GLN A 195 -10.31 29.06 4.41
N THR A 196 -9.79 28.40 5.44
CA THR A 196 -9.87 28.85 6.83
C THR A 196 -9.04 30.11 7.04
N ALA A 197 -7.82 30.14 6.49
CA ALA A 197 -6.95 31.30 6.50
C ALA A 197 -7.56 32.51 5.80
N ALA A 198 -8.07 32.31 4.57
CA ALA A 198 -8.67 33.38 3.78
C ALA A 198 -9.86 34.04 4.49
N ALA A 199 -10.67 33.27 5.24
CA ALA A 199 -11.78 33.81 6.03
C ALA A 199 -11.34 34.67 7.23
N HIS A 200 -10.05 34.64 7.58
CA HIS A 200 -9.44 35.48 8.61
C HIS A 200 -8.45 36.48 8.04
N SER A 201 -8.50 36.72 6.72
CA SER A 201 -7.58 37.62 6.01
C SER A 201 -6.10 37.25 6.17
N ASP A 202 -5.82 35.98 6.44
CA ASP A 202 -4.46 35.43 6.45
C ASP A 202 -4.13 34.89 5.04
N PRO A 203 -3.07 35.41 4.38
CA PRO A 203 -2.64 34.90 3.08
C PRO A 203 -2.14 33.45 3.16
N ALA A 204 -1.64 33.03 4.33
CA ALA A 204 -1.13 31.69 4.62
C ALA A 204 -0.13 31.14 3.59
N ASP A 205 0.76 32.01 3.09
CA ASP A 205 1.82 31.64 2.12
C ASP A 205 2.70 30.48 2.62
N TRP A 206 2.87 30.37 3.94
CA TRP A 206 3.61 29.29 4.59
C TRP A 206 3.03 27.90 4.31
N LEU A 207 1.75 27.77 3.95
CA LEU A 207 1.15 26.49 3.56
C LEU A 207 1.69 26.01 2.20
N GLU A 208 2.12 26.91 1.32
CA GLU A 208 2.76 26.57 0.03
C GLU A 208 4.24 26.18 0.21
N GLU A 209 4.85 26.61 1.32
CA GLU A 209 6.24 26.28 1.66
C GLU A 209 6.38 24.88 2.27
N LEU A 210 5.28 24.27 2.70
CA LEU A 210 5.29 22.95 3.31
C LEU A 210 5.68 21.85 2.31
N THR A 211 6.55 20.95 2.75
CA THR A 211 6.73 19.67 2.05
C THR A 211 5.57 18.75 2.40
N VAL A 212 4.60 18.61 1.48
CA VAL A 212 3.39 17.82 1.70
C VAL A 212 3.41 16.54 0.87
N TYR A 213 3.08 15.43 1.51
CA TYR A 213 2.97 14.11 0.91
C TYR A 213 1.55 13.55 1.04
N CYS A 214 1.04 12.94 -0.03
CA CYS A 214 -0.31 12.39 -0.05
C CYS A 214 -0.30 10.87 0.18
N ALA A 215 -0.74 10.43 1.35
CA ALA A 215 -0.83 9.00 1.68
C ALA A 215 -1.83 8.25 0.78
N MET A 216 -2.89 8.91 0.32
CA MET A 216 -3.89 8.32 -0.57
C MET A 216 -3.31 7.96 -1.94
N GLU A 217 -2.46 8.83 -2.51
CA GLU A 217 -1.80 8.58 -3.79
C GLU A 217 -0.75 7.47 -3.68
N LEU A 218 0.03 7.48 -2.61
CA LEU A 218 0.97 6.41 -2.28
C LEU A 218 0.26 5.05 -2.20
N ALA A 219 -0.86 4.99 -1.47
CA ALA A 219 -1.67 3.79 -1.34
C ALA A 219 -2.27 3.37 -2.69
N ALA A 220 -2.78 4.32 -3.49
CA ALA A 220 -3.31 4.05 -4.81
C ALA A 220 -2.26 3.43 -5.75
N GLY A 221 -1.04 3.96 -5.73
CA GLY A 221 0.10 3.41 -6.46
C GLY A 221 0.47 2.01 -6.00
N TYR A 222 0.44 1.76 -4.68
CA TYR A 222 0.84 0.47 -4.11
C TYR A 222 -0.18 -0.64 -4.43
N TYR A 223 -1.47 -0.35 -4.32
CA TYR A 223 -2.56 -1.33 -4.48
C TYR A 223 -3.16 -1.41 -5.90
N GLY A 224 -2.63 -0.66 -6.86
CA GLY A 224 -3.01 -0.74 -8.28
C GLY A 224 -4.33 -0.04 -8.64
N GLY A 225 -4.61 1.11 -8.02
CA GLY A 225 -5.76 1.97 -8.31
C GLY A 225 -6.19 2.78 -7.08
N PRO A 226 -6.92 3.91 -7.25
CA PRO A 226 -7.44 4.65 -6.11
C PRO A 226 -8.23 3.69 -5.20
N PRO A 227 -8.03 3.72 -3.88
CA PRO A 227 -8.81 2.87 -2.99
C PRO A 227 -10.29 3.27 -3.18
N GLY A 228 -11.07 2.45 -3.88
CA GLY A 228 -12.50 2.69 -4.02
C GLY A 228 -13.17 2.69 -2.64
N ILE A 229 -14.33 3.32 -2.50
CA ILE A 229 -15.08 3.40 -1.22
C ILE A 229 -15.25 2.02 -0.54
N ARG A 230 -15.33 0.93 -1.31
CA ARG A 230 -15.34 -0.46 -0.78
C ARG A 230 -13.99 -0.93 -0.20
N LYS A 231 -12.86 -0.49 -0.75
CA LYS A 231 -11.52 -0.73 -0.18
C LYS A 231 -11.28 0.17 1.02
N ILE A 232 -11.73 1.44 0.99
CA ILE A 232 -11.72 2.33 2.16
C ILE A 232 -12.59 1.76 3.29
N ASN A 233 -13.76 1.21 2.98
CA ASN A 233 -14.63 0.58 3.97
C ASN A 233 -14.13 -0.78 4.45
N HIS A 234 -13.47 -1.61 3.63
CA HIS A 234 -12.77 -2.80 4.14
C HIS A 234 -11.54 -2.43 4.98
N VAL A 235 -10.86 -1.33 4.63
CA VAL A 235 -9.78 -0.72 5.44
C VAL A 235 -10.33 -0.11 6.73
N LYS A 236 -11.62 0.27 6.78
CA LYS A 236 -12.30 0.64 8.05
C LYS A 236 -12.80 -0.60 8.81
N THR A 237 -13.50 -1.55 8.19
CA THR A 237 -14.13 -2.68 8.91
C THR A 237 -13.21 -3.86 9.23
N ALA A 238 -12.10 -4.06 8.51
CA ALA A 238 -11.09 -5.07 8.86
C ALA A 238 -10.02 -4.57 9.85
N PHE A 239 -9.96 -3.25 10.09
CA PHE A 239 -8.93 -2.59 10.92
C PHE A 239 -9.48 -1.93 12.19
N TYR A 240 -10.80 -1.93 12.39
CA TYR A 240 -11.44 -1.78 13.70
C TYR A 240 -11.92 -3.17 14.17
N PRO A 241 -11.06 -4.04 14.73
CA PRO A 241 -11.56 -5.21 15.44
C PRO A 241 -12.28 -4.73 16.71
N ASN A 242 -13.30 -5.46 17.14
CA ASN A 242 -14.05 -5.19 18.38
C ASN A 242 -13.14 -5.10 19.64
N ASP A 243 -11.89 -5.57 19.56
CA ASP A 243 -10.86 -5.46 20.61
C ASP A 243 -10.35 -4.01 20.84
N PHE A 244 -10.70 -3.06 19.96
CA PHE A 244 -10.30 -1.65 20.03
C PHE A 244 -10.96 -0.87 21.21
N GLN A 245 -11.96 -1.45 21.88
CA GLN A 245 -12.63 -0.85 23.04
C GLN A 245 -11.95 -1.12 24.40
N GLU A 246 -10.98 -2.04 24.49
CA GLU A 246 -10.53 -2.55 25.79
C GLU A 246 -9.13 -2.12 26.29
N SER A 247 -8.32 -1.39 25.50
CA SER A 247 -6.98 -0.99 25.98
C SER A 247 -7.04 0.15 27.03
N PRO A 248 -6.50 -0.05 28.26
CA PRO A 248 -6.58 0.92 29.36
C PRO A 248 -5.91 2.27 29.09
N ARG A 249 -4.96 2.33 28.14
CA ARG A 249 -4.25 3.56 27.75
C ARG A 249 -5.14 4.57 27.00
N TRP A 250 -6.34 4.16 26.59
CA TRP A 250 -7.30 4.96 25.81
C TRP A 250 -8.56 5.37 26.59
N ARG A 251 -8.66 4.99 27.88
CA ARG A 251 -9.74 5.41 28.80
C ARG A 251 -9.54 6.79 29.41
N ASP A 252 -8.64 7.61 28.84
CA ASP A 252 -8.70 9.03 29.12
C ASP A 252 -9.94 9.62 28.41
N ASN A 253 -10.99 9.80 29.20
CA ASN A 253 -12.27 10.39 28.82
C ASN A 253 -12.18 11.92 28.59
N SER A 254 -10.99 12.50 28.39
CA SER A 254 -10.85 13.89 27.99
C SER A 254 -11.27 14.10 26.52
N GLY A 255 -12.58 14.20 26.27
CA GLY A 255 -13.24 15.04 25.24
C GLY A 255 -12.79 15.02 23.76
N PHE A 256 -11.86 14.17 23.35
CA PHE A 256 -11.21 14.17 22.05
C PHE A 256 -12.03 13.39 21.00
N GLY A 257 -12.14 13.92 19.79
CA GLY A 257 -12.76 13.26 18.64
C GLY A 257 -12.02 11.96 18.28
N VAL A 258 -12.53 10.82 18.75
CA VAL A 258 -11.99 9.45 18.53
C VAL A 258 -11.61 9.19 17.05
N LEU A 259 -12.26 9.89 16.12
CA LEU A 259 -12.02 9.81 14.68
C LEU A 259 -10.61 10.25 14.26
N ASN A 260 -10.16 11.45 14.66
CA ASN A 260 -8.87 12.02 14.24
C ASN A 260 -7.68 11.17 14.70
N ARG A 261 -7.70 10.71 15.95
CA ARG A 261 -6.64 9.80 16.48
C ARG A 261 -6.59 8.49 15.72
N THR A 262 -7.76 7.96 15.37
CA THR A 262 -7.83 6.68 14.66
C THR A 262 -7.37 6.82 13.22
N ILE A 263 -7.75 7.89 12.52
CA ILE A 263 -7.32 8.16 11.14
C ILE A 263 -5.82 8.41 11.10
N LEU A 264 -5.28 9.29 11.96
CA LEU A 264 -3.85 9.58 12.02
C LEU A 264 -3.00 8.34 12.38
N TYR A 265 -3.47 7.51 13.33
CA TYR A 265 -2.81 6.25 13.64
C TYR A 265 -2.88 5.25 12.48
N ILE A 266 -4.03 5.12 11.80
CA ILE A 266 -4.16 4.27 10.61
C ILE A 266 -3.17 4.72 9.54
N LEU A 267 -3.05 6.03 9.28
CA LEU A 267 -2.10 6.55 8.29
C LEU A 267 -0.65 6.27 8.66
N THR A 268 -0.31 6.48 9.93
CA THR A 268 1.02 6.20 10.47
C THR A 268 1.35 4.71 10.37
N ARG A 269 0.42 3.85 10.79
CA ARG A 269 0.56 2.39 10.76
C ARG A 269 0.61 1.86 9.32
N GLU A 270 -0.23 2.34 8.41
CA GLU A 270 -0.21 1.92 7.01
C GLU A 270 1.08 2.35 6.31
N CYS A 271 1.56 3.58 6.53
CA CYS A 271 2.87 4.00 6.01
C CYS A 271 3.99 3.11 6.59
N THR A 272 3.88 2.75 7.87
CA THR A 272 4.81 1.86 8.56
C THR A 272 4.72 0.42 8.06
N GLU A 273 3.54 -0.13 7.82
CA GLU A 273 3.34 -1.49 7.31
C GLU A 273 3.74 -1.62 5.84
N VAL A 274 3.47 -0.60 5.02
CA VAL A 274 3.93 -0.52 3.64
C VAL A 274 5.47 -0.47 3.61
N SER A 275 6.08 0.33 4.49
CA SER A 275 7.53 0.40 4.69
C SER A 275 8.11 -0.93 5.20
N GLN A 276 7.54 -1.51 6.27
CA GLN A 276 7.96 -2.78 6.88
C GLN A 276 7.73 -3.99 5.97
N THR A 277 6.71 -3.99 5.11
CA THR A 277 6.52 -5.06 4.12
C THR A 277 7.68 -5.12 3.11
N VAL A 278 8.36 -3.99 2.89
CA VAL A 278 9.57 -3.90 2.06
C VAL A 278 10.86 -4.02 2.88
N ILE A 279 10.90 -3.53 4.12
CA ILE A 279 12.08 -3.59 5.00
C ILE A 279 12.18 -4.92 5.75
N GLY A 280 11.13 -5.41 6.41
CA GLY A 280 11.14 -6.72 7.08
C GLY A 280 11.33 -7.90 6.11
N ARG A 281 10.98 -7.71 4.81
CA ARG A 281 11.35 -8.65 3.74
C ARG A 281 12.71 -8.37 3.11
N SER A 282 13.37 -7.26 3.43
CA SER A 282 14.71 -6.94 2.98
C SER A 282 15.76 -7.09 4.08
N GLU A 283 15.53 -6.91 5.37
CA GLU A 283 16.54 -7.11 6.43
C GLU A 283 17.01 -8.57 6.53
N HIS A 284 16.11 -9.54 6.30
CA HIS A 284 16.48 -10.95 6.09
C HIS A 284 17.24 -11.21 4.76
N PHE A 285 17.32 -10.23 3.87
CA PHE A 285 17.91 -10.32 2.51
C PHE A 285 18.97 -9.25 2.19
N VAL A 286 19.23 -8.29 3.08
CA VAL A 286 20.16 -7.14 2.94
C VAL A 286 21.48 -7.43 3.67
N GLN A 287 21.46 -8.30 4.68
CA GLN A 287 22.67 -8.84 5.31
C GLN A 287 23.69 -9.44 4.30
N PRO A 288 23.30 -10.14 3.20
CA PRO A 288 24.26 -10.66 2.22
C PRO A 288 24.83 -9.63 1.23
N LEU A 289 24.39 -8.36 1.27
CA LEU A 289 24.88 -7.30 0.36
C LEU A 289 25.92 -6.38 1.01
N ARG A 290 26.14 -6.48 2.32
CA ARG A 290 27.19 -5.73 3.04
C ARG A 290 28.49 -6.53 3.25
N SER A 291 28.53 -7.82 2.92
CA SER A 291 29.70 -8.69 3.11
C SER A 291 30.52 -8.94 1.83
N VAL A 292 30.29 -8.15 0.77
CA VAL A 292 31.12 -8.17 -0.44
C VAL A 292 31.54 -6.73 -0.76
N SER A 293 32.42 -6.20 0.08
CA SER A 293 33.36 -5.12 -0.23
C SER A 293 34.74 -5.61 0.17
#